data_AF-A0A0A0KCU7-F1
#
_entry.id   AF-A0A0A0KCU7-F1
#
_cell.length_a   1.000
_cell.length_b   1.000
_cell.length_c   1.000
_cell.angle_alpha   90.00
_cell.angle_beta   90.00
_cell.angle_gamma   90.00
#
_symmetry.space_group_name_H-M   'P 1'
#
loop_
_entity.id
_entity.type
_entity.pdbx_description
1 polymer ?
#
loop_
_entity_poly.entity_id
_entity_poly.type
_entity_poly.pdbx_seq_one_letter_code
_entity_poly.pdbx_strand_id
1 'polypeptide(L)'
;MLLSSKSKETNQLCSISHCDSNSLLNEIARASLTPELNYIAKPAASWLDDFLVWLSPEAFGCCRKFTNGSYCPPDDQPPCCFPDDGFCDSSEGVCKDCTTCFHHSDLVGGRPTTVQFQEKLPWFLNSLPSADCAKGGHGAYTNSVNLKGYESGIIKASEFRSYHTPLNKQGDYVNALRAAKDFSSKISDSLKV
;
A
#
# COMPACT_ATOMS: atom_id res chain seq x y z
N MET A 1 1.59 -5.40 14.35
CA MET A 1 2.82 -5.49 13.54
C MET A 1 3.49 -4.12 13.50
N LEU A 2 4.79 -4.06 13.79
CA LEU A 2 5.59 -2.84 13.63
C LEU A 2 6.22 -2.92 12.23
N LEU A 3 5.80 -2.07 11.30
CA LEU A 3 6.34 -2.04 9.94
C LEU A 3 7.37 -0.90 9.86
N SER A 4 8.64 -1.23 9.75
CA SER A 4 9.80 -0.30 9.82
C SER A 4 10.95 -0.80 8.95
N SER A 5 11.91 0.05 8.59
CA SER A 5 13.12 -0.30 7.83
C SER A 5 13.99 -1.39 8.45
N LYS A 6 13.84 -1.66 9.75
CA LYS A 6 14.44 -2.82 10.45
C LYS A 6 13.48 -3.99 10.66
N SER A 7 12.21 -3.85 10.31
CA SER A 7 11.20 -4.87 10.56
C SER A 7 11.33 -5.94 9.48
N LYS A 8 11.82 -7.11 9.89
CA LYS A 8 11.70 -8.35 9.13
C LYS A 8 10.26 -8.55 8.65
N GLU A 9 9.29 -8.07 9.42
CA GLU A 9 7.86 -8.15 9.15
C GLU A 9 7.42 -7.52 7.82
N THR A 10 7.95 -6.34 7.44
CA THR A 10 7.62 -5.73 6.13
C THR A 10 7.99 -6.66 4.97
N ASN A 11 9.21 -7.22 5.01
CA ASN A 11 9.71 -8.10 3.94
C ASN A 11 8.97 -9.44 3.88
N GLN A 12 8.45 -9.91 5.02
CA GLN A 12 7.60 -11.09 5.09
C GLN A 12 6.20 -10.87 4.49
N LEU A 13 5.78 -9.62 4.27
CA LEU A 13 4.48 -9.30 3.69
C LEU A 13 4.55 -8.81 2.24
N CYS A 14 5.44 -7.86 1.94
CA CYS A 14 5.47 -7.10 0.69
C CYS A 14 5.86 -7.95 -0.55
N SER A 15 5.59 -7.45 -1.77
CA SER A 15 5.95 -8.14 -3.03
C SER A 15 6.92 -7.37 -3.93
N ILE A 16 7.33 -6.16 -3.53
CA ILE A 16 8.26 -5.32 -4.30
C ILE A 16 9.74 -5.72 -4.13
N SER A 17 10.65 -4.96 -4.74
CA SER A 17 12.09 -5.14 -4.58
C SER A 17 12.50 -5.21 -3.11
N HIS A 18 13.43 -6.11 -2.77
CA HIS A 18 13.91 -6.37 -1.41
C HIS A 18 12.93 -7.04 -0.43
N CYS A 19 11.76 -7.48 -0.89
CA CYS A 19 10.86 -8.34 -0.11
C CYS A 19 11.29 -9.82 -0.21
N ASP A 20 10.85 -10.63 0.75
CA ASP A 20 11.16 -12.06 0.76
C ASP A 20 10.44 -12.77 -0.39
N SER A 21 11.10 -13.72 -1.05
CA SER A 21 10.51 -14.48 -2.17
C SER A 21 9.35 -15.38 -1.75
N ASN A 22 9.24 -15.68 -0.45
CA ASN A 22 8.16 -16.41 0.20
C ASN A 22 7.29 -15.50 1.09
N SER A 23 7.29 -14.19 0.84
CA SER A 23 6.38 -13.27 1.52
C SER A 23 4.91 -13.60 1.24
N LEU A 24 4.00 -13.12 2.11
CA LEU A 24 2.56 -13.32 1.96
C LEU A 24 2.07 -12.98 0.55
N LEU A 25 2.41 -11.79 0.04
CA LEU A 25 1.92 -11.34 -1.26
C LEU A 25 2.56 -12.07 -2.44
N ASN A 26 3.84 -12.46 -2.32
CA ASN A 26 4.48 -13.31 -3.33
C ASN A 26 3.87 -14.72 -3.36
N GLU A 27 3.51 -15.30 -2.22
CA GLU A 27 2.82 -16.60 -2.18
C GLU A 27 1.39 -16.49 -2.75
N ILE A 28 0.65 -15.41 -2.48
CA ILE A 28 -0.66 -15.18 -3.11
C ILE A 28 -0.50 -15.03 -4.63
N ALA A 29 0.48 -14.24 -5.09
CA ALA A 29 0.77 -14.08 -6.51
C ALA A 29 1.11 -15.42 -7.17
N ARG A 30 1.95 -16.24 -6.51
CA ARG A 30 2.31 -17.59 -7.00
C ARG A 30 1.10 -18.51 -7.05
N ALA A 31 0.24 -18.52 -6.02
CA ALA A 31 -0.98 -19.31 -6.01
C ALA A 31 -1.94 -18.91 -7.14
N SER A 32 -1.97 -17.61 -7.50
CA SER A 32 -2.79 -17.11 -8.62
C SER A 32 -2.34 -17.58 -10.00
N LEU A 33 -1.13 -18.14 -10.13
CA LEU A 33 -0.62 -18.75 -11.36
C LEU A 33 -1.19 -20.17 -11.62
N THR A 34 -1.77 -20.80 -10.59
CA THR A 34 -2.43 -22.13 -10.68
C THR A 34 -3.86 -22.04 -10.12
N PRO A 35 -4.72 -21.22 -10.76
CA PRO A 35 -6.07 -20.91 -10.28
C PRO A 35 -7.00 -22.13 -10.20
N GLU A 36 -6.74 -23.18 -11.00
CA GLU A 36 -7.47 -24.45 -11.01
C GLU A 36 -7.30 -25.29 -9.74
N LEU A 37 -6.19 -25.09 -9.01
CA LEU A 37 -5.91 -25.77 -7.75
C LEU A 37 -6.24 -24.89 -6.54
N ASN A 38 -5.82 -23.62 -6.60
CA ASN A 38 -5.85 -22.72 -5.44
C ASN A 38 -7.10 -21.85 -5.38
N TYR A 39 -7.91 -21.80 -6.45
CA TYR A 39 -9.10 -20.96 -6.55
C TYR A 39 -8.81 -19.46 -6.35
N ILE A 40 -7.58 -19.01 -6.58
CA ILE A 40 -7.19 -17.59 -6.56
C ILE A 40 -7.01 -17.13 -8.01
N ALA A 41 -7.80 -16.17 -8.46
CA ALA A 41 -7.80 -15.72 -9.85
C ALA A 41 -6.77 -14.62 -10.14
N LYS A 42 -6.38 -13.84 -9.12
CA LYS A 42 -5.51 -12.68 -9.27
C LYS A 42 -4.57 -12.53 -8.07
N PRO A 43 -3.41 -11.87 -8.23
CA PRO A 43 -2.62 -11.40 -7.10
C PRO A 43 -3.46 -10.54 -6.16
N ALA A 44 -3.05 -10.46 -4.89
CA ALA A 44 -3.73 -9.59 -3.93
C ALA A 44 -3.36 -8.12 -4.15
N ALA A 45 -4.35 -7.25 -4.00
CA ALA A 45 -4.14 -5.82 -3.82
C ALA A 45 -3.38 -5.57 -2.51
N SER A 46 -2.37 -4.71 -2.55
CA SER A 46 -1.41 -4.52 -1.48
C SER A 46 -1.30 -3.06 -1.11
N TRP A 47 -1.96 -2.68 -0.01
CA TRP A 47 -1.82 -1.35 0.58
C TRP A 47 -0.37 -1.05 0.98
N LEU A 48 0.39 -2.07 1.39
CA LEU A 48 1.77 -1.94 1.82
C LEU A 48 2.71 -1.66 0.63
N ASP A 49 2.56 -2.40 -0.46
CA ASP A 49 3.38 -2.18 -1.66
C ASP A 49 3.04 -0.83 -2.28
N ASP A 50 1.75 -0.51 -2.40
CA ASP A 50 1.33 0.78 -2.95
C ASP A 50 1.77 1.95 -2.06
N PHE A 51 1.77 1.79 -0.73
CA PHE A 51 2.31 2.76 0.19
C PHE A 51 3.82 2.98 -0.01
N LEU A 52 4.60 1.90 -0.14
CA LEU A 52 6.05 1.98 -0.36
C LEU A 52 6.38 2.63 -1.71
N VAL A 53 5.59 2.36 -2.75
CA VAL A 53 5.72 3.04 -4.06
C VAL A 53 5.29 4.51 -3.95
N TRP A 54 4.21 4.82 -3.25
CA TRP A 54 3.76 6.20 -3.04
C TRP A 54 4.79 7.05 -2.28
N LEU A 55 5.54 6.43 -1.37
CA LEU A 55 6.64 7.06 -0.62
C LEU A 55 7.96 7.16 -1.39
N SER A 56 8.12 6.45 -2.50
CA SER A 56 9.39 6.32 -3.18
C SER A 56 9.83 7.69 -3.75
N PRO A 57 11.10 8.11 -3.54
CA PRO A 57 11.62 9.36 -4.07
C PRO A 57 11.54 9.45 -5.61
N GLU A 58 11.50 8.31 -6.29
CA GLU A 58 11.33 8.20 -7.74
C GLU A 58 9.90 8.54 -8.20
N ALA A 59 8.91 8.44 -7.31
CA ALA A 59 7.53 8.82 -7.55
C ALA A 59 7.25 10.27 -7.11
N PHE A 60 7.92 11.24 -7.74
CA PHE A 60 7.94 12.65 -7.33
C PHE A 60 6.55 13.29 -7.14
N GLY A 61 5.55 12.89 -7.93
CA GLY A 61 4.18 13.43 -7.85
C GLY A 61 3.31 12.82 -6.75
N CYS A 62 3.80 11.83 -6.00
CA CYS A 62 3.02 11.06 -5.04
C CYS A 62 3.06 11.65 -3.62
N CYS A 63 4.08 11.32 -2.82
CA CYS A 63 4.23 11.89 -1.49
C CYS A 63 4.93 13.25 -1.57
N ARG A 64 4.17 14.32 -1.34
CA ARG A 64 4.69 15.69 -1.33
C ARG A 64 4.45 16.36 0.02
N LYS A 65 5.33 17.30 0.35
CA LYS A 65 5.23 18.15 1.55
C LYS A 65 5.63 19.59 1.21
N PHE A 66 5.04 20.53 1.91
CA PHE A 66 5.49 21.92 1.91
C PHE A 66 6.81 22.07 2.68
N THR A 67 7.49 23.20 2.49
CA THR A 67 8.72 23.56 3.23
C THR A 67 8.54 23.58 4.75
N ASN A 68 7.32 23.87 5.23
CA ASN A 68 6.95 23.80 6.64
C ASN A 68 6.73 22.37 7.17
N GLY A 69 6.81 21.35 6.30
CA GLY A 69 6.63 19.94 6.63
C GLY A 69 5.17 19.44 6.58
N SER A 70 4.18 20.28 6.28
CA SER A 70 2.78 19.84 6.15
C SER A 70 2.54 19.09 4.84
N TYR A 71 1.50 18.25 4.82
CA TYR A 71 1.08 17.54 3.63
C TYR A 71 0.79 18.52 2.48
N CYS A 72 1.34 18.23 1.30
CA CYS A 72 1.01 18.93 0.08
C CYS A 72 0.24 17.99 -0.84
N PRO A 73 -0.99 18.34 -1.26
CA PRO A 73 -1.74 17.51 -2.18
C PRO A 73 -1.15 17.57 -3.60
N PRO A 74 -1.54 16.62 -4.46
CA PRO A 74 -1.23 16.67 -5.89
C PRO A 74 -1.67 17.98 -6.55
N ASP A 75 -0.98 18.38 -7.63
CA ASP A 75 -1.21 19.67 -8.27
C ASP A 75 -2.59 19.80 -8.93
N ASP A 76 -3.24 18.69 -9.25
CA ASP A 76 -4.60 18.62 -9.81
C ASP A 76 -5.71 18.58 -8.74
N GLN A 77 -5.38 18.79 -7.46
CA GLN A 77 -6.32 18.70 -6.33
C GLN A 77 -6.32 19.99 -5.48
N PRO A 78 -7.45 20.33 -4.81
CA PRO A 78 -7.49 21.47 -3.90
C PRO A 78 -6.53 21.30 -2.71
N PRO A 79 -5.88 22.38 -2.23
CA PRO A 79 -5.99 23.78 -2.69
C PRO A 79 -5.02 24.14 -3.83
N CYS A 80 -4.30 23.17 -4.41
CA CYS A 80 -3.36 23.42 -5.52
C CYS A 80 -4.10 23.82 -6.80
N CYS A 81 -5.24 23.18 -7.06
CA CYS A 81 -6.12 23.52 -8.16
C CYS A 81 -7.59 23.42 -7.74
N PHE A 82 -8.42 24.36 -8.20
CA PHE A 82 -9.87 24.29 -8.05
C PHE A 82 -10.54 23.95 -9.39
N PRO A 83 -11.74 23.34 -9.37
CA PRO A 83 -12.46 22.98 -10.60
C PRO A 83 -12.79 24.16 -11.52
N ASP A 84 -12.84 25.38 -10.97
CA ASP A 84 -13.12 26.61 -11.71
C ASP A 84 -11.86 27.17 -12.41
N ASP A 85 -10.67 26.69 -12.04
CA ASP A 85 -9.40 27.04 -12.68
C ASP A 85 -9.23 26.16 -13.93
N GLY A 86 -9.59 26.70 -15.10
CA GLY A 86 -9.64 25.93 -16.35
C GLY A 86 -8.33 25.21 -16.74
N PHE A 87 -7.17 25.63 -16.21
CA PHE A 87 -5.89 24.95 -16.41
C PHE A 87 -5.07 24.96 -15.12
N CYS A 88 -4.86 23.79 -14.52
CA CYS A 88 -4.01 23.61 -13.34
C CYS A 88 -2.53 23.67 -13.76
N ASP A 89 -1.91 24.85 -13.71
CA ASP A 89 -0.46 24.97 -13.90
C ASP A 89 0.28 24.97 -12.55
N SER A 90 1.16 23.98 -12.38
CA SER A 90 2.02 23.77 -11.21
C SER A 90 3.04 24.90 -10.95
N SER A 91 3.24 25.83 -11.90
CA SER A 91 4.30 26.86 -11.87
C SER A 91 4.03 28.08 -10.96
N GLU A 92 2.76 28.44 -10.74
CA GLU A 92 2.36 29.72 -10.13
C GLU A 92 1.31 29.59 -9.02
N GLY A 93 0.94 28.36 -8.64
CA GLY A 93 -0.07 28.08 -7.62
C GLY A 93 0.45 27.97 -6.19
N VAL A 94 -0.49 27.79 -5.24
CA VAL A 94 -0.25 27.61 -3.79
C VAL A 94 0.78 26.50 -3.50
N CYS A 95 0.88 25.50 -4.38
CA CYS A 95 1.70 24.30 -4.19
C CYS A 95 3.07 24.36 -4.89
N LYS A 96 3.52 25.55 -5.30
CA LYS A 96 4.85 25.77 -5.89
C LYS A 96 6.00 25.38 -4.96
N ASP A 97 5.84 25.59 -3.66
CA ASP A 97 6.86 25.31 -2.65
C ASP A 97 6.85 23.85 -2.16
N CYS A 98 6.14 22.96 -2.87
CA CYS A 98 6.07 21.56 -2.50
C CYS A 98 7.26 20.77 -3.04
N THR A 99 7.82 19.92 -2.19
CA THR A 99 8.90 18.98 -2.53
C THR A 99 8.49 17.55 -2.21
N THR A 100 9.24 16.58 -2.72
CA THR A 100 9.05 15.17 -2.35
C THR A 100 9.20 14.97 -0.83
N CYS A 101 8.47 14.02 -0.28
CA CYS A 101 8.53 13.71 1.15
C CYS A 101 9.93 13.31 1.61
N PHE A 102 10.65 12.53 0.78
CA PHE A 102 11.93 11.94 1.12
C PHE A 102 12.89 11.97 -0.06
N HIS A 103 14.17 12.12 0.25
CA HIS A 103 15.27 11.82 -0.67
C HIS A 103 15.81 10.41 -0.38
N HIS A 104 16.59 9.87 -1.32
CA HIS A 104 17.22 8.55 -1.17
C HIS A 104 18.05 8.42 0.12
N SER A 105 18.69 9.51 0.56
CA SER A 105 19.47 9.57 1.81
C SER A 105 18.63 9.43 3.08
N ASP A 106 17.33 9.76 3.01
CA ASP A 106 16.43 9.75 4.17
C ASP A 106 15.86 8.35 4.45
N LEU A 107 16.02 7.43 3.50
CA LEU A 107 15.52 6.06 3.54
C LEU A 107 16.65 5.08 3.81
N VAL A 108 16.40 4.10 4.68
CA VAL A 108 17.37 3.06 5.01
C VAL A 108 17.15 1.88 4.08
N GLY A 109 18.01 1.70 3.09
CA GLY A 109 17.87 0.62 2.09
C GLY A 109 16.59 0.73 1.26
N GLY A 110 16.15 1.95 0.96
CA GLY A 110 14.88 2.19 0.25
C GLY A 110 13.64 1.92 1.08
N ARG A 111 13.76 1.90 2.43
CA ARG A 111 12.63 1.72 3.36
C ARG A 111 12.53 2.88 4.35
N PRO A 112 11.30 3.30 4.70
CA PRO A 112 11.09 4.29 5.75
C PRO A 112 11.36 3.70 7.13
N THR A 113 11.89 4.52 8.03
CA THR A 113 11.96 4.22 9.47
C THR A 113 10.56 4.11 10.08
N THR A 114 10.46 3.57 11.29
CA THR A 114 9.16 3.45 12.00
C THR A 114 8.47 4.81 12.11
N VAL A 115 9.21 5.86 12.46
CA VAL A 115 8.63 7.20 12.66
C VAL A 115 8.11 7.76 11.33
N GLN A 116 8.89 7.63 10.25
CA GLN A 116 8.47 8.04 8.92
C GLN A 116 7.24 7.26 8.43
N PHE A 117 7.21 5.94 8.65
CA PHE A 117 6.06 5.10 8.31
C PHE A 117 4.80 5.57 9.07
N GLN A 118 4.92 5.80 10.37
CA GLN A 118 3.84 6.24 11.23
C GLN A 118 3.27 7.60 10.82
N GLU A 119 4.14 8.54 10.50
CA GLU A 119 3.76 9.88 10.09
C GLU A 119 3.07 9.90 8.71
N LYS A 120 3.56 9.10 7.76
CA LYS A 120 3.10 9.17 6.37
C LYS A 120 1.96 8.20 6.02
N LEU A 121 1.75 7.14 6.80
CA LEU A 121 0.65 6.20 6.53
C LEU A 121 -0.74 6.90 6.53
N PRO A 122 -1.07 7.77 7.50
CA PRO A 122 -2.34 8.50 7.47
C PRO A 122 -2.47 9.43 6.25
N TRP A 123 -1.37 9.97 5.73
CA TRP A 123 -1.39 10.80 4.52
C TRP A 123 -1.76 9.96 3.31
N PHE A 124 -1.11 8.80 3.13
CA PHE A 124 -1.43 7.85 2.06
C PHE A 124 -2.88 7.36 2.09
N LEU A 125 -3.40 7.01 3.27
CA LEU A 125 -4.78 6.51 3.40
C LEU A 125 -5.84 7.58 3.12
N ASN A 126 -5.45 8.86 3.13
CA ASN A 126 -6.28 10.00 2.75
C ASN A 126 -5.95 10.58 1.37
N SER A 127 -4.86 10.15 0.72
CA SER A 127 -4.48 10.65 -0.59
C SER A 127 -5.37 10.05 -1.68
N LEU A 128 -5.93 10.91 -2.52
CA LEU A 128 -6.65 10.53 -3.73
C LEU A 128 -5.65 10.36 -4.90
N PRO A 129 -5.85 9.38 -5.79
CA PRO A 129 -5.07 9.29 -7.03
C PRO A 129 -5.18 10.58 -7.86
N SER A 130 -4.10 10.95 -8.52
CA SER A 130 -3.98 12.13 -9.40
C SER A 130 -3.43 11.75 -10.77
N ALA A 131 -3.41 12.73 -11.69
CA ALA A 131 -2.77 12.58 -13.01
C ALA A 131 -1.27 12.21 -12.89
N ASP A 132 -0.56 12.80 -11.93
CA ASP A 132 0.88 12.57 -11.72
C ASP A 132 1.18 11.38 -10.80
N CYS A 133 0.18 10.91 -10.04
CA CYS A 133 0.33 9.77 -9.15
C CYS A 133 -0.94 8.90 -9.10
N ALA A 134 -0.88 7.77 -9.81
CA ALA A 134 -1.95 6.77 -9.76
C ALA A 134 -2.07 6.04 -8.40
N LYS A 135 -1.08 6.17 -7.51
CA LYS A 135 -1.06 5.51 -6.21
C LYS A 135 -1.73 6.41 -5.18
N GLY A 136 -2.87 5.99 -4.65
CA GLY A 136 -3.55 6.67 -3.55
C GLY A 136 -4.27 5.65 -2.68
N GLY A 137 -4.15 5.76 -1.36
CA GLY A 137 -4.77 4.82 -0.44
C GLY A 137 -6.26 5.09 -0.17
N HIS A 138 -6.73 6.30 -0.47
CA HIS A 138 -8.12 6.67 -0.20
C HIS A 138 -9.10 5.89 -1.08
N GLY A 139 -10.14 5.33 -0.47
CA GLY A 139 -11.14 4.50 -1.13
C GLY A 139 -10.71 3.05 -1.34
N ALA A 140 -9.48 2.82 -1.82
CA ALA A 140 -8.96 1.47 -2.07
C ALA A 140 -8.61 0.73 -0.76
N TYR A 141 -7.96 1.42 0.19
CA TYR A 141 -7.36 0.80 1.37
C TYR A 141 -7.81 1.41 2.70
N THR A 142 -8.66 2.43 2.68
CA THR A 142 -9.16 3.13 3.88
C THR A 142 -9.72 2.19 4.94
N ASN A 143 -10.41 1.12 4.51
CA ASN A 143 -10.99 0.12 5.42
C ASN A 143 -10.11 -1.12 5.60
N SER A 144 -9.03 -1.25 4.84
CA SER A 144 -8.15 -2.42 4.86
C SER A 144 -7.05 -2.34 5.91
N VAL A 145 -6.89 -1.18 6.56
CA VAL A 145 -5.91 -0.95 7.64
C VAL A 145 -6.61 -0.40 8.87
N ASN A 146 -6.56 -1.15 9.98
CA ASN A 146 -7.19 -0.71 11.23
C ASN A 146 -6.27 0.24 12.01
N LEU A 147 -6.61 1.53 11.99
CA LEU A 147 -5.89 2.59 12.70
C LEU A 147 -6.40 2.84 14.14
N LYS A 148 -7.34 2.04 14.68
CA LYS A 148 -7.83 2.24 16.06
C LYS A 148 -6.70 1.99 17.07
N GLY A 149 -6.26 3.05 17.75
CA GLY A 149 -5.13 3.01 18.69
C GLY A 149 -3.76 3.09 18.01
N TYR A 150 -3.69 3.67 16.81
CA TYR A 150 -2.46 3.87 16.04
C TYR A 150 -1.53 4.96 16.61
N GLU A 151 -1.79 5.49 17.81
CA GLU A 151 -0.90 6.45 18.49
C GLU A 151 0.48 5.85 18.81
N SER A 152 0.53 4.55 19.09
CA SER A 152 1.77 3.77 19.20
C SER A 152 2.39 3.41 17.84
N GLY A 153 1.66 3.71 16.76
CA GLY A 153 1.94 3.38 15.38
C GLY A 153 2.15 1.90 15.10
N ILE A 154 1.39 1.08 15.82
CA ILE A 154 1.27 -0.36 15.62
C ILE A 154 -0.05 -0.62 14.89
N ILE A 155 0.01 -1.32 13.76
CA ILE A 155 -1.19 -1.82 13.08
C ILE A 155 -1.60 -3.13 13.75
N LYS A 156 -2.81 -3.15 14.30
CA LYS A 156 -3.36 -4.34 14.98
C LYS A 156 -3.94 -5.36 14.00
N ALA A 157 -4.58 -4.88 12.95
CA ALA A 157 -5.20 -5.71 11.93
C ALA A 157 -5.15 -5.01 10.57
N SER A 158 -4.93 -5.81 9.53
CA SER A 158 -5.02 -5.38 8.14
C SER A 158 -5.47 -6.56 7.29
N GLU A 159 -5.94 -6.27 6.09
CA GLU A 159 -6.33 -7.27 5.10
C GLU A 159 -5.64 -7.04 3.75
N PHE A 160 -5.56 -8.10 2.97
CA PHE A 160 -5.11 -8.08 1.59
C PHE A 160 -6.19 -8.75 0.74
N ARG A 161 -6.73 -8.01 -0.23
CA ARG A 161 -7.89 -8.46 -1.02
C ARG A 161 -7.43 -9.12 -2.31
N SER A 162 -7.99 -10.29 -2.62
CA SER A 162 -7.90 -10.94 -3.93
C SER A 162 -9.28 -11.41 -4.38
N TYR A 163 -9.35 -12.08 -5.53
CA TYR A 163 -10.55 -12.64 -6.13
C TYR A 163 -10.43 -14.15 -6.29
N HIS A 164 -11.52 -14.85 -6.05
CA HIS A 164 -11.63 -16.24 -6.42
C HIS A 164 -11.81 -16.42 -7.93
N THR A 165 -11.53 -17.63 -8.41
CA THR A 165 -12.01 -18.07 -9.73
C THR A 165 -13.55 -18.11 -9.76
N PRO A 166 -14.20 -18.12 -10.94
CA PRO A 166 -15.65 -18.27 -11.01
C PRO A 166 -16.12 -19.58 -10.34
N LEU A 167 -16.93 -19.46 -9.29
CA LEU A 167 -17.48 -20.59 -8.54
C LEU A 167 -18.97 -20.73 -8.87
N ASN A 168 -19.37 -21.83 -9.50
CA ASN A 168 -20.73 -21.96 -10.04
C ASN A 168 -21.51 -23.11 -9.41
N LYS A 169 -20.82 -24.11 -8.86
CA LYS A 169 -21.43 -25.28 -8.22
C LYS A 169 -21.10 -25.30 -6.74
N GLN A 170 -21.94 -25.95 -5.94
CA GLN A 170 -21.68 -26.16 -4.51
C GLN A 170 -20.28 -26.72 -4.23
N GLY A 171 -19.84 -27.70 -5.04
CA GLY A 171 -18.50 -28.29 -4.93
C GLY A 171 -17.37 -27.25 -5.10
N ASP A 172 -17.55 -26.28 -5.99
CA ASP A 172 -16.56 -25.23 -6.24
C ASP A 172 -16.40 -24.34 -5.01
N TYR A 173 -17.51 -23.92 -4.38
CA TYR A 173 -17.49 -23.13 -3.14
C TYR A 173 -16.82 -23.87 -1.98
N VAL A 174 -17.15 -25.17 -1.80
CA VAL A 174 -16.56 -25.99 -0.73
C VAL A 174 -15.06 -26.18 -0.94
N ASN A 175 -14.64 -26.46 -2.17
CA ASN A 175 -13.23 -26.67 -2.49
C ASN A 175 -12.43 -25.37 -2.43
N ALA A 176 -12.98 -24.25 -2.91
CA ALA A 176 -12.36 -22.94 -2.78
C ALA A 176 -12.15 -22.54 -1.31
N LEU A 177 -13.16 -22.76 -0.45
CA LEU A 177 -13.03 -22.50 0.98
C LEU A 177 -11.98 -23.40 1.64
N ARG A 178 -11.90 -24.68 1.26
CA ARG A 178 -10.87 -25.59 1.76
C ARG A 178 -9.47 -25.11 1.34
N ALA A 179 -9.26 -24.85 0.06
CA ALA A 179 -7.99 -24.35 -0.47
C ALA A 179 -7.57 -23.02 0.19
N ALA A 180 -8.50 -22.10 0.41
CA ALA A 180 -8.23 -20.84 1.08
C ALA A 180 -7.80 -21.03 2.56
N LYS A 181 -8.41 -21.99 3.28
CA LYS A 181 -8.02 -22.32 4.65
C LYS A 181 -6.65 -22.99 4.71
N ASP A 182 -6.38 -23.92 3.80
CA ASP A 182 -5.09 -24.62 3.73
C ASP A 182 -3.97 -23.62 3.41
N PHE A 183 -4.20 -22.71 2.46
CA PHE A 183 -3.30 -21.61 2.16
C PHE A 183 -3.07 -20.72 3.39
N SER A 184 -4.15 -20.29 4.07
CA SER A 184 -4.05 -19.43 5.25
C SER A 184 -3.27 -20.08 6.39
N SER A 185 -3.47 -21.38 6.63
CA SER A 185 -2.71 -22.14 7.63
C SER A 185 -1.22 -22.17 7.29
N LYS A 186 -0.89 -22.54 6.04
CA LYS A 186 0.51 -22.59 5.56
C LYS A 186 1.22 -21.24 5.72
N ILE A 187 0.53 -20.15 5.39
CA ILE A 187 1.11 -18.81 5.53
C ILE A 187 1.24 -18.40 7.01
N SER A 188 0.25 -18.72 7.85
CA SER A 188 0.33 -18.43 9.29
C SER A 188 1.53 -19.15 9.94
N ASP A 189 1.76 -20.41 9.57
CA ASP A 189 2.92 -21.19 10.03
C ASP A 189 4.25 -20.56 9.58
N SER A 190 4.32 -20.07 8.34
CA SER A 190 5.50 -19.37 7.80
C SER A 190 5.79 -18.05 8.52
N LEU A 191 4.72 -17.29 8.82
CA LEU A 191 4.80 -16.00 9.49
C LEU A 191 4.96 -16.14 11.03
N LYS A 192 4.76 -17.35 11.58
CA LYS A 192 4.76 -17.66 13.02
C LYS A 192 3.75 -16.82 13.81
N VAL A 193 2.54 -16.67 13.27
CA VAL A 193 1.44 -15.88 13.87
C VAL A 193 0.33 -16.81 14.35
#